data_AF-A0AAD6R8X3-F1
#
_entry.id   AF-A0AAD6R8X3-F1
#
_cell.length_a   1.000
_cell.length_b   1.000
_cell.length_c   1.000
_cell.angle_alpha   90.00
_cell.angle_beta   90.00
_cell.angle_gamma   90.00
#
_symmetry.space_group_name_H-M   'P 1'
#
loop_
_entity.id
_entity.type
_entity.pdbx_description
1 polymer ?
#
loop_
_entity_poly.entity_id
_entity_poly.type
_entity_poly.pdbx_seq_one_letter_code
_entity_poly.pdbx_strand_id
1 'polypeptide(L)' 'MTGLHTVAAVDCSDCRGVLGWKYERVYEETQKYKEGKFILEKLKIVKENW' A
#
# COMPACT_ATOMS: atom_id res chain seq x y z
N MET A 1 10.71 -14.27 -5.81
CA MET A 1 9.30 -14.46 -5.40
C MET A 1 9.01 -13.47 -4.28
N THR A 2 7.86 -12.78 -4.26
CA THR A 2 7.62 -11.67 -3.32
C THR A 2 7.29 -12.10 -1.90
N GLY A 3 7.17 -13.40 -1.57
CA GLY A 3 6.75 -13.90 -0.26
C GLY A 3 5.25 -13.80 0.00
N LEU A 4 4.77 -14.38 1.11
CA LEU A 4 3.36 -14.36 1.53
C LEU A 4 3.04 -13.09 2.34
N HIS A 5 1.94 -12.42 2.00
CA HIS A 5 1.48 -11.19 2.65
C HIS A 5 -0.04 -11.15 2.76
N THR A 6 -0.55 -10.53 3.84
CA THR A 6 -1.91 -10.00 3.92
C THR A 6 -1.88 -8.51 3.58
N VAL A 7 -2.77 -8.07 2.70
CA VAL A 7 -2.86 -6.68 2.27
C VAL A 7 -4.28 -6.15 2.45
N ALA A 8 -4.40 -4.86 2.74
CA ALA A 8 -5.67 -4.14 2.74
C ALA A 8 -5.70 -3.10 1.62
N ALA A 9 -6.88 -2.94 1.00
CA ALA A 9 -7.11 -1.87 0.04
C ALA A 9 -7.00 -0.51 0.73
N VAL A 10 -6.50 0.47 0.01
CA VAL A 10 -6.41 1.86 0.44
C VAL A 10 -7.31 2.66 -0.49
N ASP A 11 -8.41 3.19 0.03
CA ASP A 11 -9.38 4.01 -0.71
C ASP A 11 -9.34 5.48 -0.29
N CYS A 12 -9.71 6.36 -1.22
CA CYS A 12 -9.96 7.77 -0.92
C CYS A 12 -11.23 7.88 -0.07
N SER A 13 -11.18 8.60 1.05
CA SER A 13 -12.33 8.84 1.93
C SER A 13 -13.50 9.51 1.22
N ASP A 14 -13.21 10.32 0.19
CA ASP A 14 -14.17 11.21 -0.43
C ASP A 14 -14.88 10.53 -1.60
N CYS A 15 -14.12 9.90 -2.50
CA CYS A 15 -14.66 9.26 -3.71
C CYS A 15 -14.71 7.74 -3.66
N ARG A 16 -14.17 7.11 -2.60
CA ARG A 16 -14.05 5.65 -2.44
C ARG A 16 -13.26 4.93 -3.52
N GLY A 17 -12.56 5.68 -4.38
CA GLY A 17 -11.66 5.14 -5.37
C GLY A 17 -10.46 4.46 -4.70
N VAL A 18 -10.16 3.23 -5.11
CA VAL A 18 -8.97 2.50 -4.65
C VAL A 18 -7.73 3.21 -5.19
N LEU A 19 -6.85 3.64 -4.28
CA LEU A 19 -5.58 4.32 -4.56
C LEU A 19 -4.40 3.35 -4.55
N GLY A 20 -4.55 2.18 -3.90
CA GLY A 20 -3.52 1.16 -3.80
C GLY A 20 -3.78 0.19 -2.65
N TRP A 21 -2.71 -0.27 -1.99
CA TRP A 21 -2.79 -1.20 -0.87
C TRP A 21 -1.70 -0.99 0.19
N LYS A 22 -1.98 -1.48 1.40
CA LYS A 22 -1.05 -1.52 2.53
C LYS A 22 -0.71 -2.97 2.87
N TYR A 23 0.55 -3.24 3.22
CA TYR A 23 0.92 -4.51 3.84
C TYR A 23 0.44 -4.56 5.30
N GLU A 24 -0.59 -5.33 5.58
CA GLU A 24 -1.10 -5.52 6.96
C GLU A 24 -0.25 -6.52 7.74
N ARG A 25 0.11 -7.62 7.08
CA ARG A 25 0.93 -8.67 7.68
C ARG A 25 1.89 -9.26 6.66
N VAL A 26 3.15 -9.33 7.03
CA VAL A 26 4.25 -9.96 6.30
C VAL A 26 4.78 -11.12 7.14
N TYR A 27 4.87 -12.31 6.56
CA TYR A 27 5.21 -13.52 7.32
C TYR A 27 6.71 -13.84 7.33
N GLU A 28 7.47 -13.31 6.38
CA GLU A 28 8.90 -13.53 6.26
C GLU A 28 9.70 -12.40 6.93
N GLU A 29 10.59 -12.74 7.86
CA GLU A 29 11.38 -11.78 8.64
C GLU A 29 12.24 -10.87 7.74
N THR A 30 12.85 -11.44 6.70
CA THR A 30 13.63 -10.71 5.69
C THR A 30 12.81 -9.67 4.92
N GLN A 31 11.48 -9.74 5.01
CA GLN A 31 10.54 -8.83 4.35
C GLN A 31 9.72 -7.99 5.32
N LYS A 32 9.89 -8.14 6.64
CA LYS A 32 9.12 -7.42 7.67
C LYS A 32 9.17 -5.89 7.54
N TYR A 33 10.22 -5.35 6.92
CA TYR A 33 10.33 -3.93 6.60
C TYR A 33 9.19 -3.38 5.71
N LYS A 34 8.46 -4.26 5.01
CA LYS A 34 7.27 -3.89 4.21
C LYS A 34 6.01 -3.73 5.05
N GLU A 35 5.91 -4.39 6.22
CA GLU A 35 4.72 -4.34 7.07
C GLU A 35 4.42 -2.89 7.47
N GLY A 36 3.17 -2.48 7.32
CA GLY A 36 2.75 -1.10 7.52
C GLY A 36 3.02 -0.14 6.35
N LYS A 37 3.80 -0.53 5.34
CA LYS A 37 4.09 0.31 4.16
C LYS A 37 2.95 0.26 3.15
N PHE A 38 2.88 1.32 2.34
CA PHE A 38 1.86 1.55 1.33
C PHE A 38 2.46 1.47 -0.07
N ILE A 39 1.69 0.92 -1.00
CA ILE A 39 1.94 1.01 -2.43
C ILE A 39 0.74 1.73 -3.03
N LEU A 40 1.00 2.87 -3.68
CA LEU A 40 -0.02 3.69 -4.31
C LEU A 40 0.17 3.72 -5.82
N GLU A 41 -0.93 3.76 -6.55
CA GLU A 41 -0.92 3.91 -8.00
C GLU A 41 -0.57 5.35 -8.38
N LYS A 42 0.60 5.53 -9.02
CA LYS A 42 1.12 6.85 -9.39
C LYS A 42 0.14 7.68 -10.24
N LEU A 43 -0.66 7.04 -11.10
CA LEU A 43 -1.67 7.71 -11.93
C LEU A 43 -2.82 8.31 -11.12
N LYS A 44 -3.03 7.85 -9.88
CA LYS A 44 -4.09 8.30 -8.97
C LYS A 44 -3.60 9.30 -7.92
N ILE A 45 -2.30 9.61 -7.91
CA ILE A 45 -1.67 10.48 -6.91
C ILE A 45 -1.01 11.67 -7.61
N VAL A 46 -1.35 12.88 -7.18
CA VAL A 46 -0.68 14.11 -7.59
C VAL A 46 0.22 14.57 -6.45
N LYS A 47 1.47 14.88 -6.76
CA LYS A 47 2.39 15.51 -5.80
C LYS A 47 2.30 17.01 -5.98
N GLU A 48 1.76 17.70 -4.99
CA GLU A 48 1.88 19.16 -4.93
C GLU A 48 3.31 19.52 -4.47
N ASN A 49 3.99 20.34 -5.26
CA ASN A 49 5.28 20.92 -4.88
C ASN A 49 4.97 22.24 -4.17
N TRP A 50 5.20 22.26 -2.86
CA TRP A 50 5.24 23.47 -2.04
C TRP A 50 6.66 24.01 -2.00
#